data_AF-A0A4Q7YFT6-F1
#
_entry.id   AF-A0A4Q7YFT6-F1
#
_cell.length_a   1.000
_cell.length_b   1.000
_cell.length_c   1.000
_cell.angle_alpha   90.00
_cell.angle_beta   90.00
_cell.angle_gamma   90.00
#
_symmetry.space_group_name_H-M   'P 1'
#
loop_
_entity.id
_entity.type
_entity.pdbx_description
1 polymer ?
#
loop_
_entity_poly.entity_id
_entity_poly.type
_entity_poly.pdbx_seq_one_letter_code
_entity_poly.pdbx_strand_id
1 'polypeptide(L)'
;MIDSKTLELPPAPAKRSKFLLRACKALAVGIMWFGLLLLNLWAVAAIYVDSRIASMRIVFVVIYLVVEILLLVTTRRRRGFYSLICPCVVLVWWLSLKPVDDANWRQDVARRAWAEIDGDKVTIHNLRNCDYRSEVEYTNCWTDRTFSLSELRGTDFFFINWGVRWIGHPIVSFDFGNNQHLAFSIEARYRPGQAYSAILGFFRQYELIFIAADERDVIRLRTNYRKNEEVYMYRTSAPADIARKFFLTYLAATAGMSSQFCCPKQVWMKPRNWLIGFETKWGSQRLRWENKGYGSLSA
;
A
#
# COMPACT_ATOMS: atom_id res chain seq x y z
N MET A 1 37.66 50.91 -58.77
CA MET A 1 38.73 50.77 -57.75
C MET A 1 38.41 51.77 -56.66
N ILE A 2 38.04 51.44 -55.42
CA ILE A 2 38.06 50.23 -54.60
C ILE A 2 36.77 50.27 -53.76
N ASP A 3 36.04 49.16 -53.66
CA ASP A 3 34.80 49.01 -52.89
C ASP A 3 35.14 49.02 -51.38
N SER A 4 34.78 50.08 -50.67
CA SER A 4 34.97 50.20 -49.23
C SER A 4 33.87 49.44 -48.50
N LYS A 5 33.98 48.11 -48.44
CA LYS A 5 33.22 47.30 -47.49
C LYS A 5 33.62 47.71 -46.07
N THR A 6 32.71 48.38 -45.40
CA THR A 6 32.69 48.57 -43.96
C THR A 6 32.86 47.22 -43.27
N LEU A 7 34.00 47.02 -42.61
CA LEU A 7 34.22 45.94 -41.66
C LEU A 7 33.34 46.22 -40.43
N GLU A 8 32.09 45.76 -40.46
CA GLU A 8 31.27 45.68 -39.26
C GLU A 8 31.89 44.66 -38.31
N LEU A 9 32.45 45.15 -37.20
CA LEU A 9 32.91 44.31 -36.10
C LEU A 9 31.70 43.51 -35.57
N PRO A 10 31.82 42.17 -35.38
CA PRO A 10 30.74 41.38 -34.82
C PRO A 10 30.36 41.93 -33.43
N PRO A 11 29.06 42.00 -33.08
CA PRO A 11 28.64 42.52 -31.78
C PRO A 11 29.31 41.72 -30.66
N ALA A 12 29.92 42.41 -29.71
CA ALA A 12 30.62 41.79 -28.59
C ALA A 12 29.71 40.75 -27.90
N PRO A 13 30.15 39.49 -27.69
CA PRO A 13 29.30 38.47 -27.10
C PRO A 13 28.81 38.90 -25.71
N ALA A 14 27.49 38.97 -25.59
CA ALA A 14 26.75 39.72 -24.59
C ALA A 14 27.09 39.34 -23.14
N LYS A 15 27.42 40.34 -22.30
CA LYS A 15 27.44 40.22 -20.82
C LYS A 15 26.19 39.52 -20.26
N ARG A 16 25.05 39.65 -20.95
CA ARG A 16 23.76 39.02 -20.66
C ARG A 16 23.80 37.48 -20.66
N SER A 17 24.57 36.84 -21.56
CA SER A 17 24.67 35.36 -21.60
C SER A 17 25.46 34.80 -20.42
N LYS A 18 26.54 35.49 -20.01
CA LYS A 18 27.34 35.12 -18.83
C LYS A 18 26.55 35.31 -17.52
N PHE A 19 25.70 36.32 -17.44
CA PHE A 19 24.80 36.52 -16.30
C PHE A 19 23.74 35.41 -16.20
N LEU A 20 23.05 35.10 -17.31
CA LEU A 20 22.07 34.02 -17.37
C LEU A 20 22.68 32.67 -16.98
N LEU A 21 23.86 32.34 -17.50
CA LEU A 21 24.56 31.10 -17.15
C LEU A 21 24.90 31.01 -15.65
N ARG A 22 25.31 32.12 -15.02
CA ARG A 22 25.58 32.18 -13.57
C ARG A 22 24.30 32.01 -12.75
N ALA A 23 23.21 32.65 -13.17
CA ALA A 23 21.91 32.51 -12.52
C ALA A 23 21.39 31.06 -12.60
N CYS A 24 21.46 30.42 -13.77
CA CYS A 24 21.08 29.01 -13.93
C CYS A 24 21.94 28.08 -13.07
N LYS A 25 23.26 28.30 -13.00
CA LYS A 25 24.15 27.52 -12.12
C LYS A 25 23.81 27.70 -10.64
N ALA A 26 23.57 28.92 -10.19
CA ALA A 26 23.18 29.19 -8.81
C ALA A 26 21.84 28.53 -8.45
N LEU A 27 20.87 28.60 -9.35
CA LEU A 27 19.57 27.94 -9.20
C LEU A 27 19.74 26.41 -9.12
N ALA A 28 20.51 25.80 -10.02
CA ALA A 28 20.77 24.36 -10.02
C ALA A 28 21.44 23.90 -8.72
N VAL A 29 22.43 24.65 -8.24
CA VAL A 29 23.09 24.36 -6.95
C VAL A 29 22.11 24.52 -5.78
N GLY A 30 21.25 25.54 -5.81
CA GLY A 30 20.20 25.73 -4.79
C GLY A 30 19.21 24.57 -4.75
N ILE A 31 18.71 24.13 -5.91
CA ILE A 31 17.81 22.98 -6.03
C ILE A 31 18.49 21.71 -5.53
N MET A 32 19.76 21.49 -5.89
CA MET A 32 20.53 20.33 -5.42
C MET A 32 20.64 20.32 -3.88
N TRP A 33 21.02 21.44 -3.26
CA TRP A 33 21.11 21.53 -1.80
C TRP A 33 19.77 21.39 -1.10
N PHE A 34 18.70 21.94 -1.69
CA PHE A 34 17.34 21.74 -1.18
C PHE A 34 16.93 20.27 -1.24
N GLY A 35 17.22 19.57 -2.34
CA GLY A 35 16.98 18.13 -2.47
C GLY A 35 17.76 17.31 -1.44
N LEU A 36 19.04 17.63 -1.21
CA LEU A 36 19.86 17.00 -0.18
C LEU A 36 19.34 17.26 1.22
N LEU A 37 18.87 18.48 1.50
CA LEU A 37 18.22 18.81 2.78
C LEU A 37 16.97 17.94 2.99
N LEU A 38 16.08 17.85 2.01
CA LEU A 38 14.88 17.00 2.12
C LEU A 38 15.23 15.53 2.33
N LEU A 39 16.26 15.03 1.66
CA LEU A 39 16.72 13.65 1.81
C LEU A 39 17.30 13.39 3.21
N ASN A 40 18.01 14.34 3.79
CA ASN A 40 18.53 14.25 5.15
C ASN A 40 17.41 14.38 6.20
N LEU A 41 16.44 15.26 5.98
CA LEU A 41 15.25 15.34 6.83
C LEU A 41 14.46 14.02 6.82
N TRP A 42 14.33 13.41 5.63
CA TRP A 42 13.76 12.07 5.51
C TRP A 42 14.57 11.03 6.30
N ALA A 43 15.90 11.03 6.19
CA ALA A 43 16.75 10.09 6.91
C ALA A 43 16.63 10.23 8.44
N VAL A 44 16.59 11.46 8.95
CA VAL A 44 16.34 11.74 10.38
C VAL A 44 14.98 11.19 10.81
N ALA A 45 13.93 11.46 10.02
CA ALA A 45 12.59 10.96 10.30
C ALA A 45 12.53 9.42 10.27
N ALA A 46 13.18 8.78 9.29
CA ALA A 46 13.25 7.32 9.18
C ALA A 46 13.96 6.71 10.40
N ILE A 47 15.10 7.26 10.84
CA ILE A 47 15.80 6.79 12.04
C ILE A 47 14.90 6.94 13.27
N TYR A 48 14.24 8.08 13.45
CA TYR A 48 13.40 8.33 14.61
C TYR A 48 12.17 7.41 14.66
N VAL A 49 11.49 7.22 13.54
CA VAL A 49 10.24 6.45 13.46
C VAL A 49 10.50 4.94 13.47
N ASP A 50 11.44 4.45 12.67
CA ASP A 50 11.65 3.01 12.42
C ASP A 50 12.67 2.35 13.35
N SER A 51 13.36 3.11 14.19
CA SER A 51 14.19 2.51 15.24
C SER A 51 13.32 1.75 16.23
N ARG A 52 13.56 0.42 16.28
CA ARG A 52 12.82 -0.54 17.13
C ARG A 52 13.04 -0.31 18.63
N ILE A 53 14.20 0.24 18.99
CA ILE A 53 14.56 0.53 20.39
C ILE A 53 14.12 1.97 20.68
N ALA A 54 12.93 2.14 21.25
CA ALA A 54 12.32 3.45 21.49
C ALA A 54 13.23 4.40 22.30
N SER A 55 13.92 3.88 23.32
CA SER A 55 14.82 4.66 24.18
C SER A 55 16.06 5.18 23.45
N MET A 56 16.48 4.55 22.35
CA MET A 56 17.70 4.91 21.61
C MET A 56 17.42 5.77 20.37
N ARG A 57 16.15 6.06 20.05
CA ARG A 57 15.75 6.87 18.88
C ARG A 57 16.48 8.21 18.82
N ILE A 58 16.45 8.95 19.93
CA ILE A 58 17.09 10.27 20.02
C ILE A 58 18.61 10.13 19.88
N VAL A 59 19.20 9.11 20.51
CA VAL A 59 20.64 8.85 20.44
C VAL A 59 21.08 8.61 19.00
N PHE A 60 20.38 7.76 18.23
CA PHE A 60 20.72 7.51 16.83
C PHE A 60 20.55 8.74 15.93
N VAL A 61 19.50 9.53 16.16
CA VAL A 61 19.31 10.80 15.43
C VAL A 61 20.45 11.78 15.73
N VAL A 62 20.84 11.93 17.00
CA VAL A 62 21.94 12.82 17.39
C VAL A 62 23.26 12.36 16.78
N ILE A 63 23.56 11.06 16.81
CA ILE A 63 24.76 10.50 16.17
C ILE A 63 24.76 10.81 14.67
N TYR A 64 23.64 10.58 13.98
CA TYR A 64 23.51 10.89 12.55
C TYR A 64 23.80 12.36 12.25
N LEU A 65 23.18 13.27 13.00
CA LEU A 65 23.35 14.72 12.83
C LEU A 65 24.78 15.17 13.12
N VAL A 66 25.41 14.65 14.18
CA VAL A 66 26.80 14.97 14.52
C VAL A 66 27.75 14.51 13.41
N VAL A 67 27.57 13.29 12.88
CA VAL A 67 28.37 12.77 11.77
C VAL A 67 28.17 13.61 10.51
N GLU A 68 26.93 13.96 10.16
CA GLU A 68 26.62 14.79 9.00
C GLU A 68 27.27 16.18 9.12
N ILE A 69 27.13 16.85 10.27
CA ILE A 69 27.76 18.15 10.52
C ILE A 69 29.28 18.06 10.46
N LEU A 70 29.88 17.04 11.10
CA LEU A 70 31.33 16.83 11.10
C LEU A 70 31.87 16.65 9.68
N LEU A 71 31.21 15.83 8.86
CA LEU A 71 31.60 15.61 7.46
C LEU A 71 31.45 16.89 6.64
N LEU A 72 30.35 17.64 6.82
CA LEU A 72 30.15 18.92 6.14
C LEU A 72 31.21 19.96 6.55
N VAL A 73 31.64 20.02 7.81
CA VAL A 73 32.64 20.99 8.25
C VAL A 73 34.06 20.59 7.80
N THR A 74 34.45 19.33 7.97
CA THR A 74 35.82 18.86 7.73
C THR A 74 36.13 18.62 6.24
N THR A 75 35.14 18.24 5.43
CA THR A 75 35.35 17.85 4.02
C THR A 75 34.82 18.89 3.03
N ARG A 76 35.19 20.16 3.20
CA ARG A 76 34.65 21.32 2.44
C ARG A 76 34.50 21.12 0.92
N ARG A 77 35.45 20.43 0.27
CA ARG A 77 35.44 20.17 -1.18
C ARG A 77 34.52 19.02 -1.62
N ARG A 78 34.13 18.14 -0.69
CA ARG A 78 33.32 16.93 -0.93
C ARG A 78 31.96 16.96 -0.20
N ARG A 79 31.54 18.12 0.32
CA ARG A 79 30.28 18.26 1.09
C ARG A 79 29.07 17.66 0.39
N GLY A 80 28.90 17.92 -0.91
CA GLY A 80 27.77 17.36 -1.67
C GLY A 80 27.80 15.83 -1.77
N PHE A 81 29.00 15.22 -1.82
CA PHE A 81 29.15 13.76 -1.82
C PHE A 81 28.73 13.16 -0.48
N TYR A 82 29.20 13.71 0.64
CA TYR A 82 28.86 13.18 1.97
C TYR A 82 27.40 13.43 2.34
N SER A 83 26.86 14.60 1.99
CA SER A 83 25.44 14.88 2.23
C SER A 83 24.49 13.99 1.44
N LEU A 84 24.99 13.33 0.39
CA LEU A 84 24.29 12.28 -0.33
C LEU A 84 24.54 10.88 0.27
N ILE A 85 25.78 10.56 0.65
CA ILE A 85 26.11 9.19 1.09
C ILE A 85 25.45 8.83 2.43
N CYS A 86 25.38 9.76 3.37
CA CYS A 86 24.78 9.54 4.69
C CYS A 86 23.33 9.06 4.61
N PRO A 87 22.41 9.75 3.92
CA PRO A 87 21.05 9.27 3.79
C PRO A 87 20.94 8.01 2.90
N CYS A 88 21.87 7.77 1.96
CA CYS A 88 21.91 6.50 1.23
C CYS A 88 22.19 5.30 2.14
N VAL A 89 23.06 5.45 3.14
CA VAL A 89 23.29 4.40 4.15
C VAL A 89 22.02 4.14 4.96
N VAL A 90 21.33 5.21 5.37
CA VAL A 90 20.03 5.10 6.06
C VAL A 90 19.00 4.43 5.17
N LEU A 91 18.97 4.73 3.88
CA LEU A 91 18.08 4.09 2.92
C LEU A 91 18.32 2.59 2.81
N VAL A 92 19.58 2.15 2.72
CA VAL A 92 19.92 0.72 2.68
C VAL A 92 19.48 0.02 3.96
N TRP A 93 19.76 0.60 5.13
CA TRP A 93 19.27 0.09 6.41
C TRP A 93 17.75 0.03 6.45
N TRP A 94 17.08 1.12 6.08
CA TRP A 94 15.62 1.22 6.09
C TRP A 94 15.01 0.13 5.21
N LEU A 95 15.46 -0.03 3.97
CA LEU A 95 14.99 -1.08 3.05
C LEU A 95 15.23 -2.50 3.56
N SER A 96 16.23 -2.71 4.43
CA SER A 96 16.53 -4.02 5.04
C SER A 96 15.60 -4.41 6.21
N LEU A 97 14.82 -3.46 6.74
CA LEU A 97 13.92 -3.71 7.86
C LEU A 97 12.87 -4.75 7.47
N LYS A 98 12.82 -5.83 8.25
CA LYS A 98 11.82 -6.89 8.09
C LYS A 98 10.52 -6.55 8.84
N PRO A 99 9.38 -7.07 8.36
CA PRO A 99 8.16 -7.05 9.14
C PRO A 99 8.31 -7.72 10.51
N VAL A 100 7.54 -7.27 11.49
CA VAL A 100 7.37 -7.90 12.80
C VAL A 100 6.15 -8.80 12.71
N ASP A 101 6.35 -10.12 12.77
CA ASP A 101 5.23 -11.06 12.74
C ASP A 101 4.55 -11.21 14.10
N ASP A 102 5.36 -11.37 15.15
CA ASP A 102 4.91 -11.61 16.51
C ASP A 102 4.89 -10.31 17.32
N ALA A 103 3.69 -9.73 17.42
CA ALA A 103 3.45 -8.55 18.21
C ALA A 103 2.09 -8.68 18.90
N ASN A 104 1.87 -7.88 19.94
CA ASN A 104 0.54 -7.73 20.52
C ASN A 104 -0.34 -6.93 19.55
N TRP A 105 -0.96 -7.62 18.60
CA TRP A 105 -1.86 -7.07 17.59
C TRP A 105 -3.27 -6.89 18.16
N ARG A 106 -4.05 -5.96 17.60
CA ARG A 106 -5.48 -5.85 17.90
C ARG A 106 -6.20 -7.15 17.56
N GLN A 107 -7.24 -7.45 18.33
CA GLN A 107 -7.89 -8.76 18.32
C GLN A 107 -8.48 -9.14 16.96
N ASP A 108 -8.95 -8.17 16.16
CA ASP A 108 -9.49 -8.35 14.81
C ASP A 108 -8.44 -8.67 13.73
N VAL A 109 -7.16 -8.51 14.04
CA VAL A 109 -6.00 -8.77 13.15
C VAL A 109 -4.92 -9.61 13.85
N ALA A 110 -5.27 -10.24 14.96
CA ALA A 110 -4.35 -10.99 15.81
C ALA A 110 -3.93 -12.33 15.18
N ARG A 111 -4.84 -13.01 14.48
CA ARG A 111 -4.59 -14.32 13.89
C ARG A 111 -4.47 -14.24 12.38
N ARG A 112 -3.47 -14.92 11.83
CA ARG A 112 -3.32 -15.14 10.39
C ARG A 112 -4.10 -16.39 10.00
N ALA A 113 -4.92 -16.28 8.97
CA ALA A 113 -5.58 -17.43 8.39
C ALA A 113 -4.57 -18.34 7.69
N TRP A 114 -4.88 -19.63 7.64
CA TRP A 114 -4.13 -20.62 6.87
C TRP A 114 -5.12 -21.69 6.40
N ALA A 115 -4.73 -22.51 5.42
CA ALA A 115 -5.65 -23.48 4.85
C ALA A 115 -4.99 -24.83 4.56
N GLU A 116 -5.78 -25.88 4.72
CA GLU A 116 -5.49 -27.25 4.29
C GLU A 116 -6.33 -27.57 3.07
N ILE A 117 -5.74 -28.19 2.06
CA ILE A 117 -6.42 -28.58 0.83
C ILE A 117 -6.32 -30.10 0.70
N ASP A 118 -7.47 -30.77 0.75
CA ASP A 118 -7.62 -32.20 0.52
C ASP A 118 -8.56 -32.44 -0.68
N GLY A 119 -7.94 -32.52 -1.86
CA GLY A 119 -8.64 -32.67 -3.13
C GLY A 119 -9.62 -31.52 -3.41
N ASP A 120 -10.91 -31.80 -3.26
CA ASP A 120 -11.97 -30.80 -3.45
C ASP A 120 -12.30 -30.00 -2.18
N LYS A 121 -11.88 -30.48 -1.00
CA LYS A 121 -12.18 -29.81 0.27
C LYS A 121 -11.04 -28.87 0.66
N VAL A 122 -11.41 -27.66 1.09
CA VAL A 122 -10.49 -26.66 1.63
C VAL A 122 -10.96 -26.28 3.02
N THR A 123 -10.16 -26.58 4.04
CA THR A 123 -10.41 -26.13 5.41
C THR A 123 -9.59 -24.88 5.68
N ILE A 124 -10.27 -23.79 6.00
CA ILE A 124 -9.65 -22.52 6.37
C ILE A 124 -9.70 -22.40 7.89
N HIS A 125 -8.53 -22.23 8.49
CA HIS A 125 -8.34 -22.02 9.90
C HIS A 125 -8.14 -20.54 10.22
N ASN A 126 -8.57 -20.12 11.41
CA ASN A 126 -8.60 -18.70 11.81
C ASN A 126 -9.37 -17.83 10.81
N LEU A 127 -10.48 -18.33 10.26
CA LEU A 127 -11.41 -17.54 9.47
C LEU A 127 -12.09 -16.52 10.38
N ARG A 128 -12.02 -15.24 9.99
CA ARG A 128 -12.59 -14.15 10.79
C ARG A 128 -14.11 -14.08 10.65
N ASN A 129 -14.79 -14.04 11.79
CA ASN A 129 -16.23 -13.91 11.87
C ASN A 129 -16.63 -13.25 13.19
N CYS A 130 -16.41 -11.94 13.33
CA CYS A 130 -16.65 -11.24 14.58
C CYS A 130 -18.14 -10.91 14.81
N ASP A 131 -18.57 -11.08 16.06
CA ASP A 131 -19.87 -10.62 16.55
C ASP A 131 -19.75 -9.19 17.08
N TYR A 132 -20.10 -8.20 16.26
CA TYR A 132 -19.99 -6.79 16.62
C TYR A 132 -21.18 -6.28 17.43
N ARG A 133 -20.87 -5.46 18.44
CA ARG A 133 -21.82 -4.58 19.15
C ARG A 133 -21.58 -3.11 18.78
N SER A 134 -20.33 -2.76 18.51
CA SER A 134 -19.91 -1.47 17.95
C SER A 134 -18.74 -1.68 16.99
N GLU A 135 -18.17 -0.61 16.44
CA GLU A 135 -16.96 -0.68 15.60
C GLU A 135 -15.76 -1.31 16.34
N VAL A 136 -15.66 -1.10 17.66
CA VAL A 136 -14.51 -1.51 18.49
C VAL A 136 -14.86 -2.55 19.54
N GLU A 137 -16.14 -2.85 19.75
CA GLU A 137 -16.61 -3.88 20.67
C GLU A 137 -17.15 -5.07 19.90
N TYR A 138 -16.42 -6.18 19.95
CA TYR A 138 -16.75 -7.41 19.25
C TYR A 138 -16.20 -8.66 19.96
N THR A 139 -16.79 -9.82 19.70
CA THR A 139 -16.40 -11.11 20.31
C THR A 139 -16.38 -12.26 19.30
N ASN A 140 -15.88 -13.43 19.70
CA ASN A 140 -15.96 -14.70 18.95
C ASN A 140 -15.42 -14.68 17.51
N CYS A 141 -14.42 -13.85 17.25
CA CYS A 141 -13.94 -13.56 15.90
C CYS A 141 -13.36 -14.72 15.10
N TRP A 142 -13.07 -15.88 15.67
CA TRP A 142 -12.23 -16.88 14.99
C TRP A 142 -12.93 -18.21 14.94
N THR A 143 -13.09 -18.74 13.73
CA THR A 143 -13.70 -20.04 13.46
C THR A 143 -12.92 -20.77 12.39
N ASP A 144 -13.10 -22.09 12.31
CA ASP A 144 -12.57 -22.90 11.22
C ASP A 144 -13.76 -23.33 10.34
N ARG A 145 -13.58 -23.28 9.01
CA ARG A 145 -14.65 -23.62 8.07
C ARG A 145 -14.10 -24.38 6.88
N THR A 146 -14.80 -25.44 6.47
CA THR A 146 -14.48 -26.23 5.29
C THR A 146 -15.41 -25.87 4.15
N PHE A 147 -14.84 -25.68 2.96
CA PHE A 147 -15.53 -25.38 1.71
C PHE A 147 -15.22 -26.45 0.67
N SER A 148 -16.15 -26.68 -0.25
CA SER A 148 -15.94 -27.53 -1.43
C SER A 148 -15.63 -26.67 -2.66
N LEU A 149 -14.50 -26.91 -3.31
CA LEU A 149 -14.08 -26.17 -4.49
C LEU A 149 -15.03 -26.38 -5.68
N SER A 150 -15.72 -27.52 -5.74
CA SER A 150 -16.73 -27.79 -6.76
C SER A 150 -18.03 -27.02 -6.55
N GLU A 151 -18.28 -26.52 -5.33
CA GLU A 151 -19.41 -25.65 -5.02
C GLU A 151 -19.13 -24.17 -5.29
N LEU A 152 -17.89 -23.79 -5.64
CA LEU A 152 -17.53 -22.41 -5.96
C LEU A 152 -18.22 -21.94 -7.25
N ARG A 153 -19.15 -21.00 -7.13
CA ARG A 153 -20.00 -20.49 -8.22
C ARG A 153 -19.41 -19.28 -8.92
N GLY A 154 -18.71 -18.44 -8.17
CA GLY A 154 -18.21 -17.18 -8.71
C GLY A 154 -17.49 -16.33 -7.66
N THR A 155 -17.21 -15.09 -8.05
CA THR A 155 -16.57 -14.10 -7.19
C THR A 155 -17.18 -12.73 -7.39
N ASP A 156 -17.31 -11.96 -6.32
CA ASP A 156 -17.80 -10.59 -6.32
C ASP A 156 -16.73 -9.66 -5.75
N PHE A 157 -16.76 -8.41 -6.22
CA PHE A 157 -15.81 -7.39 -5.77
C PHE A 157 -16.56 -6.31 -5.00
N PHE A 158 -16.07 -5.98 -3.82
CA PHE A 158 -16.54 -4.86 -3.03
C PHE A 158 -15.51 -3.75 -3.06
N PHE A 159 -15.98 -2.54 -3.30
CA PHE A 159 -15.16 -1.34 -3.24
C PHE A 159 -15.69 -0.46 -2.12
N ILE A 160 -14.85 -0.20 -1.13
CA ILE A 160 -15.21 0.62 0.02
C ILE A 160 -14.49 1.94 -0.05
N ASN A 161 -15.24 3.04 -0.04
CA ASN A 161 -14.71 4.39 0.01
C ASN A 161 -14.90 4.97 1.41
N TRP A 162 -13.83 5.43 2.06
CA TRP A 162 -13.86 6.05 3.40
C TRP A 162 -13.77 7.59 3.35
N GLY A 163 -14.22 8.21 2.28
CA GLY A 163 -14.29 9.67 2.12
C GLY A 163 -13.16 10.30 1.29
N VAL A 164 -12.20 9.51 0.81
CA VAL A 164 -11.16 9.99 -0.12
C VAL A 164 -11.49 9.51 -1.53
N ARG A 165 -11.85 10.44 -2.42
CA ARG A 165 -12.38 10.14 -3.76
C ARG A 165 -11.53 9.19 -4.61
N TRP A 166 -10.22 9.13 -4.39
CA TRP A 166 -9.26 8.38 -5.21
C TRP A 166 -8.66 7.15 -4.53
N ILE A 167 -9.09 6.83 -3.30
CA ILE A 167 -8.57 5.71 -2.52
C ILE A 167 -9.76 4.89 -2.06
N GLY A 168 -9.75 3.60 -2.40
CA GLY A 168 -10.74 2.66 -1.89
C GLY A 168 -10.08 1.40 -1.37
N HIS A 169 -10.81 0.73 -0.48
CA HIS A 169 -10.43 -0.52 0.13
C HIS A 169 -11.14 -1.67 -0.58
N PRO A 170 -10.44 -2.44 -1.43
CA PRO A 170 -11.05 -3.54 -2.15
C PRO A 170 -11.21 -4.78 -1.25
N ILE A 171 -12.32 -5.48 -1.41
CA ILE A 171 -12.55 -6.81 -0.81
C ILE A 171 -13.05 -7.71 -1.92
N VAL A 172 -12.49 -8.91 -2.02
CA VAL A 172 -13.02 -9.95 -2.90
C VAL A 172 -13.85 -10.91 -2.06
N SER A 173 -14.98 -11.37 -2.59
CA SER A 173 -15.79 -12.43 -2.00
C SER A 173 -15.94 -13.58 -2.99
N PHE A 174 -15.96 -14.80 -2.46
CA PHE A 174 -16.11 -16.04 -3.20
C PHE A 174 -17.41 -16.72 -2.77
N ASP A 175 -18.30 -16.99 -3.72
CA ASP A 175 -19.60 -17.60 -3.48
C ASP A 175 -19.50 -19.13 -3.60
N PHE A 176 -19.66 -19.83 -2.48
CA PHE A 176 -19.72 -21.30 -2.40
C PHE A 176 -21.17 -21.83 -2.39
N GLY A 177 -22.16 -20.97 -2.61
CA GLY A 177 -23.57 -21.32 -2.54
C GLY A 177 -24.10 -21.50 -1.12
N ASN A 178 -25.39 -21.80 -0.99
CA ASN A 178 -26.05 -22.03 0.31
C ASN A 178 -25.81 -20.91 1.34
N ASN A 179 -25.74 -19.66 0.89
CA ASN A 179 -25.38 -18.46 1.68
C ASN A 179 -23.99 -18.51 2.33
N GLN A 180 -23.08 -19.32 1.80
CA GLN A 180 -21.69 -19.39 2.22
C GLN A 180 -20.83 -18.53 1.31
N HIS A 181 -20.40 -17.39 1.84
CA HIS A 181 -19.47 -16.48 1.18
C HIS A 181 -18.20 -16.35 2.00
N LEU A 182 -17.07 -16.43 1.31
CA LEU A 182 -15.75 -16.25 1.89
C LEU A 182 -15.12 -15.01 1.28
N ALA A 183 -14.85 -14.01 2.11
CA ALA A 183 -14.22 -12.79 1.70
C ALA A 183 -12.73 -12.75 2.08
N PHE A 184 -11.93 -12.12 1.22
CA PHE A 184 -10.55 -11.75 1.54
C PHE A 184 -10.41 -10.24 1.54
N SER A 185 -9.81 -9.73 2.61
CA SER A 185 -9.47 -8.32 2.75
C SER A 185 -8.00 -8.17 3.13
N ILE A 186 -7.30 -7.23 2.48
CA ILE A 186 -5.91 -6.90 2.81
C ILE A 186 -5.96 -5.72 3.79
N GLU A 187 -5.65 -5.99 5.05
CA GLU A 187 -5.79 -5.03 6.13
C GLU A 187 -4.44 -4.61 6.69
N ALA A 188 -4.37 -3.38 7.18
CA ALA A 188 -3.27 -2.96 8.05
C ALA A 188 -3.44 -3.59 9.44
N ARG A 189 -2.38 -4.21 9.98
CA ARG A 189 -2.33 -4.67 11.37
C ARG A 189 -1.90 -3.54 12.27
N TYR A 190 -2.67 -3.35 13.33
CA TYR A 190 -2.44 -2.30 14.30
C TYR A 190 -2.29 -2.91 15.68
N ARG A 191 -1.51 -2.26 16.53
CA ARG A 191 -1.37 -2.58 17.95
C ARG A 191 -2.53 -1.98 18.77
N PRO A 192 -2.86 -2.51 19.95
CA PRO A 192 -3.81 -1.89 20.86
C PRO A 192 -3.48 -0.41 21.09
N GLY A 193 -4.48 0.46 20.96
CA GLY A 193 -4.32 1.93 21.07
C GLY A 193 -3.67 2.62 19.86
N GLN A 194 -3.24 1.89 18.82
CA GLN A 194 -2.65 2.49 17.62
C GLN A 194 -3.73 2.97 16.65
N ALA A 195 -3.72 4.26 16.34
CA ALA A 195 -4.57 4.87 15.32
C ALA A 195 -3.87 4.92 13.95
N TYR A 196 -4.67 5.14 12.90
CA TYR A 196 -4.16 5.40 11.56
C TYR A 196 -3.44 6.75 11.49
N SER A 197 -2.34 6.80 10.75
CA SER A 197 -1.56 7.99 10.45
C SER A 197 -0.91 7.83 9.08
N ALA A 198 -1.22 8.72 8.15
CA ALA A 198 -0.63 8.72 6.82
C ALA A 198 0.91 8.85 6.87
N ILE A 199 1.44 9.62 7.82
CA ILE A 199 2.88 9.79 8.03
C ILE A 199 3.51 8.47 8.47
N LEU A 200 2.92 7.77 9.46
CA LEU A 200 3.44 6.47 9.89
C LEU A 200 3.32 5.42 8.78
N GLY A 201 2.25 5.48 7.98
CA GLY A 201 2.08 4.64 6.79
C GLY A 201 3.18 4.84 5.76
N PHE A 202 3.61 6.09 5.53
CA PHE A 202 4.75 6.39 4.66
C PHE A 202 6.06 5.74 5.17
N PHE A 203 6.22 5.64 6.49
CA PHE A 203 7.36 4.98 7.12
C PHE A 203 7.17 3.46 7.34
N ARG A 204 6.23 2.80 6.64
CA ARG A 204 6.01 1.32 6.73
C ARG A 204 5.77 0.81 8.17
N GLN A 205 5.13 1.62 9.01
CA GLN A 205 4.82 1.27 10.41
C GLN A 205 3.60 0.35 10.57
N TYR A 206 2.91 0.03 9.47
CA TYR A 206 1.78 -0.88 9.46
C TYR A 206 2.14 -2.14 8.70
N GLU A 207 2.08 -3.27 9.39
CA GLU A 207 2.13 -4.59 8.78
C GLU A 207 0.86 -4.81 7.95
N LEU A 208 0.93 -5.54 6.84
CA LEU A 208 -0.27 -5.96 6.10
C LEU A 208 -0.61 -7.41 6.43
N ILE A 209 -1.90 -7.73 6.46
CA ILE A 209 -2.43 -9.09 6.66
C ILE A 209 -3.54 -9.36 5.67
N PHE A 210 -3.57 -10.59 5.14
CA PHE A 210 -4.75 -11.11 4.46
C PHE A 210 -5.70 -11.68 5.50
N ILE A 211 -6.84 -11.03 5.68
CA ILE A 211 -7.95 -11.54 6.47
C ILE A 211 -8.84 -12.36 5.56
N ALA A 212 -8.89 -13.68 5.78
CA ALA A 212 -9.95 -14.53 5.28
C ALA A 212 -11.11 -14.47 6.28
N ALA A 213 -12.30 -14.10 5.82
CA ALA A 213 -13.44 -13.83 6.69
C ALA A 213 -14.75 -14.32 6.08
N ASP A 214 -15.75 -14.52 6.93
CA ASP A 214 -17.13 -14.52 6.47
C ASP A 214 -17.43 -13.17 5.82
N GLU A 215 -18.04 -13.16 4.63
CA GLU A 215 -18.36 -11.90 3.94
C GLU A 215 -19.18 -10.95 4.84
N ARG A 216 -20.06 -11.51 5.67
CA ARG A 216 -20.89 -10.74 6.59
C ARG A 216 -20.06 -10.03 7.66
N ASP A 217 -18.93 -10.60 8.08
CA ASP A 217 -18.04 -9.96 9.05
C ASP A 217 -17.48 -8.66 8.47
N VAL A 218 -16.78 -8.77 7.35
CA VAL A 218 -16.04 -7.65 6.77
C VAL A 218 -16.92 -6.62 6.07
N ILE A 219 -18.06 -7.00 5.51
CA ILE A 219 -18.97 -6.06 4.87
C ILE A 219 -19.88 -5.37 5.89
N ARG A 220 -20.46 -6.11 6.84
CA ARG A 220 -21.35 -5.51 7.88
C ARG A 220 -20.59 -4.53 8.77
N LEU A 221 -19.33 -4.81 9.10
CA LEU A 221 -18.46 -3.86 9.82
C LEU A 221 -18.49 -2.47 9.16
N ARG A 222 -18.43 -2.44 7.83
CA ARG A 222 -18.27 -1.23 7.02
C ARG A 222 -19.59 -0.54 6.74
N THR A 223 -20.66 -1.30 6.53
CA THR A 223 -21.98 -0.73 6.25
C THR A 223 -22.76 -0.31 7.50
N ASN A 224 -22.54 -0.96 8.65
CA ASN A 224 -23.42 -0.80 9.83
C ASN A 224 -22.69 -0.17 11.02
N TYR A 225 -21.45 -0.56 11.27
CA TYR A 225 -20.73 -0.17 12.48
C TYR A 225 -19.82 1.04 12.27
N ARG A 226 -19.03 1.05 11.19
CA ARG A 226 -18.21 2.20 10.80
C ARG A 226 -19.07 3.33 10.23
N LYS A 227 -18.64 4.57 10.44
CA LYS A 227 -19.27 5.77 9.89
C LYS A 227 -18.44 6.31 8.75
N ASN A 228 -19.12 6.92 7.77
CA ASN A 228 -18.51 7.55 6.59
C ASN A 228 -17.81 6.59 5.63
N GLU A 229 -18.20 5.31 5.64
CA GLU A 229 -17.80 4.35 4.61
C GLU A 229 -18.97 4.11 3.65
N GLU A 230 -18.67 4.12 2.35
CA GLU A 230 -19.61 3.79 1.29
C GLU A 230 -19.17 2.49 0.63
N VAL A 231 -20.04 1.47 0.65
CA VAL A 231 -19.75 0.14 0.13
C VAL A 231 -20.49 -0.08 -1.18
N TYR A 232 -19.74 -0.39 -2.22
CA TYR A 232 -20.23 -0.72 -3.56
C TYR A 232 -19.92 -2.18 -3.86
N MET A 233 -20.90 -2.93 -4.34
CA MET A 233 -20.71 -4.29 -4.84
C MET A 233 -20.75 -4.31 -6.36
N TYR A 234 -19.79 -5.02 -6.93
CA TYR A 234 -19.64 -5.30 -8.34
C TYR A 234 -19.71 -6.81 -8.53
N ARG A 235 -20.83 -7.27 -9.08
CA ARG A 235 -20.96 -8.67 -9.46
C ARG A 235 -20.10 -8.96 -10.67
N THR A 236 -19.30 -10.01 -10.60
CA THR A 236 -18.50 -10.40 -11.76
C THR A 236 -19.20 -11.50 -12.55
N SER A 237 -18.91 -11.55 -13.85
CA SER A 237 -19.31 -12.64 -14.75
C SER A 237 -18.20 -13.68 -14.90
N ALA A 238 -17.24 -13.72 -13.98
CA ALA A 238 -16.11 -14.64 -14.05
C ALA A 238 -16.61 -16.09 -14.00
N PRO A 239 -16.25 -16.93 -14.99
CA PRO A 239 -16.60 -18.35 -14.95
C PRO A 239 -15.99 -19.05 -13.73
N ALA A 240 -16.63 -20.12 -13.26
CA ALA A 240 -16.24 -20.83 -12.04
C ALA A 240 -14.78 -21.32 -12.04
N ASP A 241 -14.24 -21.72 -13.20
CA ASP A 241 -12.85 -22.15 -13.32
C ASP A 241 -11.85 -21.01 -13.09
N ILE A 242 -12.19 -19.78 -13.54
CA ILE A 242 -11.41 -18.57 -13.29
C ILE A 242 -11.55 -18.16 -11.82
N ALA A 243 -12.75 -18.20 -11.25
CA ALA A 243 -12.99 -17.92 -9.84
C ALA A 243 -12.18 -18.87 -8.94
N ARG A 244 -12.10 -20.16 -9.28
CA ARG A 244 -11.30 -21.17 -8.57
C ARG A 244 -9.81 -20.86 -8.59
N LYS A 245 -9.25 -20.51 -9.76
CA LYS A 245 -7.84 -20.09 -9.86
C LYS A 245 -7.56 -18.84 -9.02
N PHE A 246 -8.48 -17.89 -9.03
CA PHE A 246 -8.35 -16.67 -8.25
C PHE A 246 -8.42 -16.94 -6.74
N PHE A 247 -9.36 -17.79 -6.31
CA PHE A 247 -9.48 -18.23 -4.92
C PHE A 247 -8.20 -18.89 -4.41
N LEU A 248 -7.66 -19.85 -5.17
CA LEU A 248 -6.39 -20.52 -4.82
C LEU A 248 -5.21 -19.55 -4.75
N THR A 249 -5.21 -18.51 -5.59
CA THR A 249 -4.19 -17.44 -5.54
C THR A 249 -4.27 -16.65 -4.23
N TYR A 250 -5.48 -16.31 -3.78
CA TYR A 250 -5.68 -15.64 -2.49
C TYR A 250 -5.28 -16.52 -1.31
N LEU A 251 -5.66 -17.79 -1.32
CA LEU A 251 -5.25 -18.74 -0.28
C LEU A 251 -3.72 -18.86 -0.17
N ALA A 252 -3.03 -18.99 -1.31
CA ALA A 252 -1.58 -19.05 -1.34
C ALA A 252 -0.94 -17.77 -0.77
N ALA A 253 -1.50 -16.60 -1.09
CA ALA A 253 -1.05 -15.32 -0.52
C ALA A 253 -1.27 -15.26 1.00
N THR A 254 -2.40 -15.76 1.50
CA THR A 254 -2.73 -15.79 2.93
C THR A 254 -1.79 -16.70 3.74
N ALA A 255 -1.42 -17.87 3.20
CA ALA A 255 -0.51 -18.81 3.84
C ALA A 255 0.96 -18.32 3.89
N GLY A 256 1.27 -17.12 3.36
CA GLY A 256 2.65 -16.65 3.24
C GLY A 256 3.47 -17.48 2.24
N MET A 257 2.81 -18.28 1.38
CA MET A 257 3.42 -19.03 0.29
C MET A 257 3.79 -18.09 -0.87
N SER A 258 4.54 -17.02 -0.58
CA SER A 258 5.00 -16.06 -1.56
C SER A 258 6.18 -16.58 -2.39
N SER A 259 6.69 -17.79 -2.14
CA SER A 259 7.87 -18.34 -2.83
C SER A 259 7.59 -19.40 -3.90
N GLN A 260 6.36 -19.91 -4.07
CA GLN A 260 6.10 -21.00 -5.05
C GLN A 260 4.96 -20.77 -6.04
N PHE A 261 4.01 -19.86 -5.78
CA PHE A 261 2.91 -19.59 -6.72
C PHE A 261 2.93 -18.19 -7.34
N CYS A 262 3.96 -17.38 -7.05
CA CYS A 262 4.11 -16.09 -7.70
C CYS A 262 4.57 -16.27 -9.15
N CYS A 263 3.58 -16.31 -10.04
CA CYS A 263 3.70 -16.28 -11.49
C CYS A 263 4.27 -17.58 -12.12
N PRO A 264 3.47 -18.38 -12.84
CA PRO A 264 4.04 -19.21 -13.90
C PRO A 264 4.80 -18.25 -14.82
N LYS A 265 6.11 -18.47 -14.96
CA LYS A 265 6.87 -17.92 -16.08
C LYS A 265 6.04 -18.15 -17.34
N GLN A 266 5.63 -17.06 -18.00
CA GLN A 266 4.80 -16.98 -19.22
C GLN A 266 3.29 -16.73 -19.03
N VAL A 267 2.93 -15.53 -18.58
CA VAL A 267 1.89 -14.74 -19.28
C VAL A 267 2.38 -13.30 -19.37
N TRP A 268 3.29 -13.04 -20.31
CA TRP A 268 3.50 -11.68 -20.80
C TRP A 268 2.30 -11.33 -21.69
N MET A 269 1.29 -10.67 -21.13
CA MET A 269 0.32 -9.95 -21.96
C MET A 269 1.09 -8.91 -22.77
N LYS A 270 1.17 -9.13 -24.09
CA LYS A 270 1.82 -8.20 -25.02
C LYS A 270 1.16 -6.81 -24.92
N PRO A 271 1.93 -5.72 -24.91
CA PRO A 271 1.38 -4.38 -24.88
C PRO A 271 0.92 -3.98 -26.27
N ARG A 272 -0.37 -4.19 -26.58
CA ARG A 272 -1.05 -3.48 -27.67
C ARG A 272 -2.44 -3.06 -27.19
N ASN A 273 -2.63 -1.74 -27.14
CA ASN A 273 -3.87 -1.00 -26.85
C ASN A 273 -4.25 -0.89 -25.36
N TRP A 274 -3.55 0.00 -24.64
CA TRP A 274 -3.93 0.54 -23.32
C TRP A 274 -5.01 1.64 -23.39
N LEU A 275 -5.94 1.54 -24.34
CA LEU A 275 -7.17 2.31 -24.31
C LEU A 275 -8.33 1.32 -24.09
N ILE A 276 -8.44 0.84 -22.86
CA ILE A 276 -9.75 0.42 -22.36
C ILE A 276 -10.51 1.73 -22.20
N GLY A 277 -11.33 2.08 -23.20
CA GLY A 277 -12.35 3.08 -23.02
C GLY A 277 -13.17 2.68 -21.78
N PHE A 278 -13.18 3.52 -20.76
CA PHE A 278 -14.16 3.42 -19.70
C PHE A 278 -15.52 3.79 -20.31
N GLU A 279 -16.15 2.86 -21.03
CA GLU A 279 -17.59 2.91 -21.22
C GLU A 279 -18.19 2.72 -19.82
N THR A 280 -18.69 3.83 -19.29
CA THR A 280 -19.37 3.96 -18.00
C THR A 280 -20.69 3.19 -18.03
N LYS A 281 -20.65 1.86 -17.92
CA LYS A 281 -21.80 1.02 -17.56
C LYS A 281 -21.37 -0.21 -16.73
N TRP A 282 -20.54 0.01 -15.71
CA TRP A 282 -20.46 -0.96 -14.61
C TRP A 282 -21.63 -0.68 -13.66
N GLY A 283 -22.65 -1.54 -13.69
CA GLY A 283 -23.72 -1.49 -12.69
C GLY A 283 -23.12 -1.76 -11.32
N SER A 284 -23.13 -0.76 -10.45
CA SER A 284 -22.75 -0.90 -9.04
C SER A 284 -23.99 -0.71 -8.18
N GLN A 285 -24.10 -1.48 -7.11
CA GLN A 285 -25.15 -1.27 -6.12
C GLN A 285 -24.53 -0.76 -4.83
N ARG A 286 -25.03 0.38 -4.33
CA ARG A 286 -24.72 0.85 -2.98
C ARG A 286 -25.46 -0.03 -1.98
N LEU A 287 -24.71 -0.52 -1.00
CA LEU A 287 -25.21 -1.53 -0.09
C LEU A 287 -25.41 -1.02 1.33
N ARG A 288 -26.44 -1.55 1.98
CA ARG A 288 -26.57 -1.63 3.43
C ARG A 288 -26.85 -3.09 3.80
N TRP A 289 -26.14 -3.62 4.79
CA TRP A 289 -26.40 -4.99 5.25
C TRP A 289 -27.64 -5.01 6.16
N GLU A 290 -28.65 -5.80 5.79
CA GLU A 290 -29.88 -6.04 6.55
C GLU A 290 -29.95 -7.50 7.02
N ASN A 291 -30.79 -7.80 8.02
CA ASN A 291 -30.87 -9.13 8.65
C ASN A 291 -31.17 -10.30 7.69
N LYS A 292 -31.59 -10.03 6.43
CA LYS A 292 -31.88 -11.04 5.40
C LYS A 292 -30.98 -10.97 4.16
N GLY A 293 -29.91 -10.16 4.17
CA GLY A 293 -28.96 -10.03 3.05
C GLY A 293 -28.68 -8.57 2.67
N TYR A 294 -28.24 -8.36 1.43
CA TYR A 294 -27.98 -7.03 0.87
C TYR A 294 -29.27 -6.23 0.66
N GLY A 295 -29.47 -5.17 1.45
CA GLY A 295 -30.44 -4.12 1.14
C GLY A 295 -29.81 -3.13 0.16
N SER A 296 -30.40 -2.94 -1.02
CA SER A 296 -29.98 -1.91 -1.95
C SER A 296 -30.46 -0.55 -1.46
N LEU A 297 -29.54 0.41 -1.30
CA LEU A 297 -29.93 1.81 -1.21
C LEU A 297 -30.04 2.34 -2.64
N SER A 298 -31.23 2.78 -3.05
CA SER A 298 -31.38 3.53 -4.30
C SER A 298 -30.50 4.77 -4.24
N ALA A 299 -29.82 5.05 -5.36
CA ALA A 299 -28.88 6.15 -5.53
C ALA A 299 -29.45 7.51 -5.10
#